data_AF-W6PXU7-F1
#
_entry.id   AF-W6PXU7-F1
#
_cell.length_a   1.000
_cell.length_b   1.000
_cell.length_c   1.000
_cell.angle_alpha   90.00
_cell.angle_beta   90.00
_cell.angle_gamma   90.00
#
_symmetry.space_group_name_H-M   'P 1'
#
loop_
_entity.id
_entity.type
_entity.pdbx_description
1 polymer ?
#
loop_
_entity_poly.entity_id
_entity_poly.type
_entity_poly.pdbx_seq_one_letter_code
_entity_poly.pdbx_strand_id
1 'polypeptide(L)'
;MPFSLGTRSCIGKGLALVEILLTLSNIIWRFDLEPAEGMEYCQEYTLQDHVTGAKKGPFLKFRPVHRAQGKEDHIWNGVDNGRSMMAAGYV
;
A
#
# COMPACT_ATOMS: atom_id res chain seq x y z
N MET A 1 18.46 2.90 11.93
CA MET A 1 17.44 3.90 12.32
C MET A 1 16.94 4.64 11.07
N PRO A 2 15.68 4.44 10.61
CA PRO A 2 15.19 4.87 9.28
C PRO A 2 15.04 6.39 9.07
N PHE A 3 15.08 7.20 10.13
CA PHE A 3 14.99 8.67 10.03
C PHE A 3 16.17 9.39 10.71
N SER A 4 17.25 8.67 11.04
CA SER A 4 18.40 9.19 11.80
C SER A 4 17.97 9.85 13.13
N LEU A 5 18.89 10.50 13.84
CA LEU A 5 18.67 11.23 15.10
C LEU A 5 19.56 12.49 15.16
N GLY A 6 19.16 13.51 15.92
CA GLY A 6 19.94 14.74 16.12
C GLY A 6 19.96 15.68 14.91
N THR A 7 21.05 16.41 14.70
CA THR A 7 21.18 17.41 13.61
C THR A 7 21.09 16.81 12.21
N ARG A 8 21.29 15.50 12.08
CA ARG A 8 21.12 14.74 10.82
C ARG A 8 19.78 14.01 10.73
N SER A 9 18.80 14.36 11.56
CA SER A 9 17.45 13.80 11.46
C SER A 9 16.82 14.12 10.11
N CYS A 10 16.09 13.17 9.53
CA CYS A 10 15.39 13.38 8.27
C CYS A 10 14.31 14.46 8.44
N ILE A 11 14.46 15.57 7.72
CA ILE A 11 13.46 16.66 7.69
C ILE A 11 12.09 16.18 7.18
N GLY A 12 12.08 15.15 6.33
CA GLY A 12 10.88 14.53 5.78
C GLY A 12 10.16 13.55 6.72
N LYS A 13 10.63 13.33 7.96
CA LYS A 13 10.03 12.36 8.88
C LYS A 13 8.53 12.59 9.10
N GLY A 14 8.11 13.84 9.29
CA GLY A 14 6.70 14.19 9.49
C GLY A 14 5.85 13.85 8.26
N LEU A 15 6.32 14.23 7.08
CA LEU A 15 5.64 13.96 5.81
C LEU A 15 5.51 12.46 5.55
N ALA A 16 6.62 11.71 5.69
CA ALA A 16 6.65 10.27 5.44
C ALA A 16 5.68 9.51 6.36
N LEU A 17 5.61 9.87 7.64
CA LEU A 17 4.69 9.22 8.57
C LEU A 17 3.23 9.52 8.22
N VAL A 18 2.89 10.77 7.89
CA VAL A 18 1.53 11.12 7.48
C VAL A 18 1.13 10.38 6.21
N GLU A 19 2.00 10.33 5.22
CA GLU A 19 1.75 9.64 3.95
C GLU A 19 1.53 8.14 4.14
N ILE A 20 2.42 7.47 4.90
CA ILE A 20 2.30 6.04 5.18
C ILE A 20 1.01 5.74 5.94
N LEU A 21 0.67 6.54 6.95
CA LEU A 21 -0.52 6.33 7.76
C LEU A 21 -1.80 6.54 6.95
N LEU A 22 -1.90 7.64 6.19
CA LEU A 22 -3.07 7.90 5.34
C LEU A 22 -3.24 6.83 4.26
N THR A 23 -2.15 6.39 3.65
CA THR A 23 -2.17 5.32 2.65
C THR A 23 -2.66 4.02 3.27
N LEU A 24 -2.11 3.64 4.43
CA LEU A 24 -2.50 2.41 5.13
C LEU A 24 -3.95 2.47 5.61
N SER A 25 -4.38 3.60 6.19
CA SER A 25 -5.77 3.80 6.60
C SER A 25 -6.75 3.64 5.43
N ASN A 26 -6.44 4.21 4.27
CA ASN A 26 -7.26 4.06 3.07
C ASN A 26 -7.34 2.61 2.60
N ILE A 27 -6.21 1.91 2.60
CA ILE A 27 -6.14 0.50 2.20
C ILE A 27 -7.01 -0.36 3.14
N ILE A 28 -6.82 -0.24 4.45
CA ILE A 28 -7.54 -1.04 5.46
C ILE A 28 -9.04 -0.72 5.48
N TRP A 29 -9.42 0.52 5.18
CA TRP A 29 -10.83 0.90 5.14
C TRP A 29 -11.55 0.35 3.91
N ARG A 30 -10.90 0.42 2.74
CA ARG A 30 -11.54 0.13 1.45
C ARG A 30 -11.41 -1.34 1.04
N PHE A 31 -10.43 -2.07 1.56
CA PHE A 31 -10.12 -3.43 1.10
C PHE A 31 -9.99 -4.43 2.26
N ASP A 32 -10.43 -5.66 2.00
CA ASP A 32 -10.02 -6.84 2.73
C ASP A 32 -8.75 -7.39 2.06
N LEU A 33 -7.73 -7.67 2.87
CA LEU A 33 -6.43 -8.16 2.43
C LEU A 33 -6.33 -9.65 2.72
N GLU A 34 -6.07 -10.45 1.69
CA GLU A 34 -5.83 -11.88 1.79
C GLU A 34 -4.43 -12.21 1.25
N PRO A 35 -3.72 -13.21 1.80
CA PRO A 35 -2.51 -13.71 1.16
C PRO A 35 -2.87 -14.28 -0.21
N ALA A 36 -2.01 -14.06 -1.21
CA ALA A 36 -2.17 -14.76 -2.49
C ALA A 36 -2.01 -16.29 -2.29
N GLU A 37 -2.54 -17.09 -3.22
CA GLU A 37 -2.41 -18.55 -3.17
C GLU A 37 -0.97 -19.00 -3.45
N GLY A 38 -0.51 -20.06 -2.78
CA GLY A 38 0.83 -20.64 -3.00
C GLY A 38 1.98 -19.85 -2.35
N MET A 39 1.68 -18.96 -1.40
CA MET A 39 2.65 -18.07 -0.79
C MET A 39 3.19 -18.67 0.50
N GLU A 40 4.47 -19.04 0.53
CA GLU A 40 5.17 -19.34 1.77
C GLU A 40 5.61 -18.05 2.46
N TYR A 41 5.38 -17.96 3.77
CA TYR A 41 5.94 -16.89 4.59
C TYR A 41 7.45 -17.08 4.68
N CYS A 42 8.19 -16.32 3.86
CA CYS A 42 9.64 -16.26 3.99
C CYS A 42 9.99 -15.56 5.31
N GLN A 43 10.50 -16.30 6.28
CA GLN A 43 10.85 -15.76 7.60
C GLN A 43 12.03 -14.79 7.55
N GLU A 44 12.86 -14.91 6.51
CA GLU A 44 14.03 -14.05 6.30
C GLU A 44 13.95 -13.38 4.93
N TYR A 45 13.86 -12.04 4.94
CA TYR A 45 13.94 -11.26 3.72
C TYR A 45 15.40 -10.94 3.45
N THR A 46 16.02 -11.62 2.47
CA THR A 46 17.35 -11.25 1.99
C THR A 46 17.30 -9.83 1.44
N LEU A 47 17.99 -8.91 2.11
CA LEU A 47 18.12 -7.55 1.64
C LEU A 47 19.01 -7.57 0.40
N GLN A 48 18.43 -7.26 -0.77
CA GLN A 48 19.27 -6.95 -1.91
C GLN A 48 19.93 -5.60 -1.64
N ASP A 49 21.24 -5.52 -1.87
CA ASP A 49 22.06 -4.34 -1.57
C ASP A 49 21.70 -3.21 -2.53
N HIS A 50 20.59 -2.55 -2.21
CA HIS A 50 19.99 -1.47 -2.97
C HIS A 50 19.63 -0.39 -1.96
N VAL A 51 19.87 0.88 -2.31
CA VAL A 51 19.70 2.03 -1.40
C VAL A 51 18.27 2.11 -0.83
N THR A 52 17.30 1.55 -1.56
CA THR A 52 15.95 1.25 -1.09
C THR A 52 15.82 -0.26 -0.88
N GLY A 53 15.31 -0.67 0.29
CA GLY A 53 15.08 -2.08 0.60
C GLY A 53 14.05 -2.71 -0.35
N ALA A 54 14.52 -3.26 -1.46
CA ALA A 54 13.70 -4.03 -2.39
C ALA A 54 13.56 -5.45 -1.84
N LYS A 55 12.31 -5.91 -1.69
CA LYS A 55 11.98 -7.27 -1.25
C LYS A 55 11.07 -7.91 -2.28
N LYS A 56 11.25 -9.21 -2.50
CA LYS A 56 10.34 -10.00 -3.34
C LYS A 56 9.27 -10.62 -2.45
N GLY A 57 8.02 -10.22 -2.71
CA GLY A 57 6.87 -10.67 -1.92
C GLY A 57 6.89 -10.17 -0.46
N PRO A 58 5.87 -10.53 0.34
CA PRO A 58 4.69 -11.32 -0.02
C PRO A 58 3.70 -10.50 -0.85
N PHE A 59 3.04 -11.17 -1.79
CA PHE A 59 1.93 -10.64 -2.59
C PHE A 59 0.60 -10.81 -1.84
N LEU A 60 -0.25 -9.80 -1.93
CA LEU A 60 -1.57 -9.76 -1.31
C LEU A 60 -2.64 -9.64 -2.39
N LYS A 61 -3.78 -10.30 -2.15
CA LYS A 61 -5.01 -10.13 -2.91
C LYS A 61 -5.87 -9.08 -2.21
N PHE A 62 -6.33 -8.09 -2.96
CA PHE A 62 -7.16 -6.99 -2.46
C PHE A 62 -8.60 -7.21 -2.90
N ARG A 63 -9.53 -7.31 -1.94
CA ARG A 63 -10.96 -7.39 -2.22
C ARG A 63 -11.65 -6.11 -1.75
N PRO A 64 -12.33 -5.34 -2.62
CA PRO A 64 -13.01 -4.13 -2.20
C PRO A 64 -14.16 -4.46 -1.23
N VAL A 65 -14.28 -3.68 -0.16
CA VAL A 65 -15.32 -3.84 0.86
C VAL A 65 -16.31 -2.69 0.71
N HIS A 66 -17.57 -3.03 0.42
CA HIS A 66 -18.67 -2.06 0.52
C HIS A 66 -19.08 -1.92 1.99
N ARG A 67 -18.32 -1.15 2.77
CA ARG A 67 -18.80 -0.68 4.09
C ARG A 67 -19.74 0.49 3.85
N ALA A 68 -21.02 0.31 4.22
CA ALA A 68 -22.12 1.28 4.22
C ALA A 68 -21.76 2.63 3.60
N GLN A 69 -22.01 2.69 2.30
CA GLN A 69 -21.67 3.76 1.40
C GLN A 69 -22.56 4.98 1.71
N GLY A 70 -22.09 5.86 2.60
CA GLY A 70 -22.76 7.12 2.89
C GLY A 70 -22.43 8.15 1.81
N LYS A 71 -23.24 8.26 0.75
CA LYS A 71 -23.40 9.46 -0.11
C LYS A 71 -22.16 9.94 -0.91
N GLU A 72 -21.06 9.21 -1.00
CA GLU A 72 -19.84 9.64 -1.75
C GLU A 72 -19.60 8.88 -3.08
N ASP A 73 -20.50 7.95 -3.40
CA ASP A 73 -20.43 6.99 -4.51
C ASP A 73 -20.43 7.69 -5.87
N HIS A 74 -21.06 8.85 -5.95
CA HIS A 74 -21.20 9.61 -7.19
C HIS A 74 -19.92 10.35 -7.61
N ILE A 75 -18.95 10.54 -6.70
CA ILE A 75 -17.67 11.21 -7.01
C ILE A 75 -16.68 10.19 -7.59
N TRP A 76 -16.59 8.99 -7.00
CA TRP A 76 -15.67 7.93 -7.46
C TRP A 76 -16.12 7.30 -8.78
N ASN A 77 -17.43 7.09 -8.98
CA ASN A 77 -17.97 6.59 -10.25
C ASN A 77 -17.67 7.50 -11.47
N GLY A 78 -17.39 8.79 -11.24
CA GLY A 78 -17.00 9.73 -12.30
C GLY A 78 -15.51 9.67 -12.67
N VAL A 79 -14.65 9.18 -11.78
CA VAL A 79 -13.20 9.02 -12.02
C VAL A 79 -12.89 7.64 -12.62
N ASP A 80 -13.71 6.64 -12.33
CA ASP A 80 -13.51 5.27 -12.79
C ASP A 80 -13.85 5.10 -14.29
N ASN A 81 -14.62 6.02 -14.89
CA ASN A 81 -15.05 5.95 -16.29
C ASN A 81 -13.99 6.41 -17.31
N GLY A 82 -12.75 6.69 -16.88
CA GLY A 82 -11.62 7.06 -17.74
C GLY A 82 -10.31 6.33 -17.45
N ARG A 83 -10.29 5.40 -16.48
CA ARG A 83 -9.11 4.62 -16.09
C ARG A 83 -9.42 3.12 -15.95
N SER A 84 -10.32 2.61 -16.77
CA SER A 84 -10.41 1.18 -17.07
C SER A 84 -9.33 0.81 -18.08
N MET A 85 -8.09 0.65 -17.62
CA MET A 85 -7.04 -0.12 -18.28
C MET A 85 -5.81 -0.07 -17.37
N MET A 86 -5.20 -1.21 -17.09
CA MET A 86 -3.92 -1.37 -16.35
C MET A 86 -3.99 -1.43 -14.81
N ALA A 87 -4.91 -2.20 -14.20
CA ALA A 87 -4.67 -2.71 -12.83
C ALA A 87 -5.31 -4.08 -12.53
N ALA A 88 -5.91 -4.73 -13.53
CA ALA A 88 -6.35 -6.13 -13.45
C ALA A 88 -5.46 -6.97 -14.37
N GLY A 89 -4.17 -7.02 -14.06
CA GLY A 89 -3.18 -7.73 -14.85
C GLY A 89 -1.94 -7.98 -14.01
N TYR A 90 -1.92 -9.11 -13.32
CA TYR A 90 -0.70 -9.70 -12.80
C TYR A 90 0.09 -10.22 -14.02
N VAL A 91 1.13 -9.50 -14.44
CA VAL A 91 2.32 -9.99 -15.16
C VAL A 91 3.51 -9.20 -14.65
#